data_AF-A0AAW5EHU7-F1
#
_entry.id   AF-A0AAW5EHU7-F1
#
_cell.length_a   1.000
_cell.length_b   1.000
_cell.length_c   1.000
_cell.angle_alpha   90.00
_cell.angle_beta   90.00
_cell.angle_gamma   90.00
#
_symmetry.space_group_name_H-M   'P 1'
#
loop_
_entity.id
_entity.type
_entity.pdbx_description
1 polymer ?
#
loop_
_entity_poly.entity_id
_entity_poly.type
_entity_poly.pdbx_seq_one_letter_code
_entity_poly.pdbx_strand_id
1 'polypeptide(L)' 'MAVEYVLYKGEEIVGIGTADELSRRLGLRPQTIRSYSSPSHMRRVEESADPESRIVAVRVKHGKEDDGDDSEKQQSGD' A
#
# COMPACT_ATOMS: atom_id res chain seq x y z
N MET A 1 5.01 -16.22 6.34
CA MET A 1 5.85 -15.26 5.57
C MET A 1 5.57 -13.86 6.10
N ALA A 2 6.59 -13.01 6.22
CA ALA A 2 6.39 -11.61 6.62
C ALA A 2 5.78 -10.82 5.44
N VAL A 3 4.86 -9.89 5.73
CA VAL A 3 4.28 -9.03 4.69
C VAL A 3 5.22 -7.87 4.44
N GLU A 4 5.66 -7.74 3.19
CA GLU A 4 6.46 -6.62 2.73
C GLU A 4 5.59 -5.58 2.01
N TYR A 5 6.04 -4.34 2.08
CA TYR A 5 5.38 -3.18 1.53
C TYR A 5 6.38 -2.39 0.69
N VAL A 6 5.90 -1.84 -0.42
CA VAL A 6 6.58 -0.79 -1.15
C VAL A 6 5.81 0.51 -0.89
N LEU A 7 6.51 1.53 -0.40
CA LEU A 7 5.95 2.86 -0.17
C LEU A 7 6.26 3.75 -1.36
N TYR A 8 5.21 4.39 -1.88
CA TYR A 8 5.30 5.38 -2.95
C TYR A 8 4.87 6.75 -2.45
N LYS A 9 5.49 7.79 -2.99
CA LYS A 9 5.04 9.18 -2.90
C LYS A 9 5.04 9.75 -4.32
N GLY A 10 3.86 9.88 -4.91
CA GLY A 10 3.74 10.06 -6.36
C GLY A 10 4.42 8.89 -7.09
N GLU A 11 5.37 9.20 -7.97
CA GLU A 11 6.16 8.21 -8.71
C GLU A 11 7.44 7.75 -7.98
N GLU A 12 7.78 8.39 -6.85
CA GLU A 12 9.01 8.09 -6.12
C GLU A 12 8.83 6.92 -5.14
N ILE A 13 9.81 6.00 -5.13
CA ILE A 13 9.88 4.93 -4.12
C ILE A 13 10.51 5.48 -2.85
N VAL A 14 9.72 5.55 -1.78
CA VAL A 14 10.15 6.00 -0.44
C VAL A 14 10.89 4.89 0.30
N GLY A 15 10.47 3.63 0.13
CA GLY A 15 11.11 2.49 0.78
C GLY A 15 10.42 1.17 0.50
N ILE A 16 11.16 0.08 0.72
CA ILE A 16 10.71 -1.30 0.55
C ILE A 16 11.09 -2.08 1.80
N GLY A 17 10.19 -2.94 2.27
CA GLY A 17 10.44 -3.88 3.35
C GLY A 17 9.19 -4.14 4.20
N THR A 18 9.37 -4.81 5.32
CA THR A 18 8.28 -5.06 6.26
C THR A 18 7.82 -3.77 6.96
N ALA A 19 6.61 -3.78 7.53
CA ALA A 19 6.10 -2.63 8.28
C ALA A 19 7.02 -2.21 9.44
N ASP A 20 7.72 -3.15 10.08
CA ASP A 20 8.66 -2.90 11.18
C ASP A 20 10.01 -2.31 10.70
N GLU A 21 10.49 -2.72 9.53
CA GLU A 21 11.71 -2.13 8.93
C GLU A 21 11.45 -0.71 8.45
N LEU A 22 10.33 -0.49 7.77
CA LEU A 22 9.89 0.82 7.30
C LEU A 22 9.59 1.75 8.47
N SER A 23 8.98 1.24 9.55
CA SER A 23 8.75 1.98 10.79
C SER A 23 10.05 2.51 11.38
N ARG A 24 11.07 1.65 11.52
CA ARG A 24 12.38 2.05 12.07
C ARG A 24 13.12 3.03 11.16
N ARG A 25 13.04 2.84 9.85
CA ARG A 25 13.71 3.71 8.86
C ARG A 25 13.08 5.09 8.76
N LEU A 26 11.75 5.17 8.81
CA LEU A 26 10.99 6.40 8.57
C LEU A 26 10.50 7.09 9.85
N GLY A 27 10.68 6.46 11.02
CA GLY A 27 10.16 6.98 12.29
C GLY A 27 8.63 6.93 12.39
N LEU A 28 7.97 6.11 11.57
CA LEU A 28 6.52 5.95 11.54
C LEU A 28 6.08 4.76 12.39
N ARG A 29 4.81 4.69 12.78
CA ARG A 29 4.27 3.50 13.46
C ARG A 29 4.04 2.39 12.42
N PRO A 30 4.26 1.10 12.74
CA PRO A 30 3.95 0.00 11.82
C PRO A 30 2.48 -0.01 11.38
N GLN A 31 1.57 0.41 12.27
CA GLN A 31 0.14 0.56 11.96
C GLN A 31 -0.13 1.61 10.88
N THR A 32 0.65 2.70 10.86
CA THR A 32 0.55 3.75 9.82
C THR A 32 0.94 3.18 8.46
N ILE A 33 2.02 2.41 8.39
CA ILE A 33 2.47 1.74 7.16
C ILE A 33 1.37 0.82 6.61
N ARG A 34 0.73 0.01 7.48
CA ARG A 34 -0.40 -0.84 7.09
C ARG A 34 -1.59 -0.02 6.60
N SER A 35 -1.87 1.11 7.25
CA SER A 35 -2.97 2.01 6.88
C SER A 35 -2.80 2.60 5.48
N TYR A 36 -1.57 2.86 5.04
CA TYR A 36 -1.29 3.38 3.70
C TYR A 36 -1.66 2.41 2.57
N SER A 37 -1.79 1.11 2.88
CA SER A 37 -2.28 0.08 1.94
C SER A 37 -3.78 -0.16 2.01
N SER A 38 -4.50 0.56 2.88
CA SER A 38 -5.95 0.36 3.01
C SER A 38 -6.70 0.98 1.82
N PRO A 39 -7.77 0.34 1.32
CA PRO A 39 -8.56 0.87 0.21
C PRO A 39 -9.11 2.28 0.49
N SER A 40 -9.55 2.52 1.73
CA SER A 40 -10.07 3.82 2.16
C SER A 40 -9.00 4.91 2.14
N HIS A 41 -7.74 4.58 2.44
CA HIS A 41 -6.64 5.54 2.36
C HIS A 41 -6.27 5.82 0.91
N MET A 42 -6.15 4.79 0.08
CA MET A 42 -5.84 4.95 -1.35
C MET A 42 -6.88 5.83 -2.05
N ARG A 43 -8.17 5.57 -1.82
CA ARG A 43 -9.26 6.39 -2.38
C ARG A 43 -9.16 7.86 -1.96
N ARG A 44 -8.83 8.13 -0.70
CA ARG A 44 -8.61 9.51 -0.22
C ARG A 44 -7.39 10.18 -0.86
N VAL A 45 -6.37 9.40 -1.21
CA VAL A 45 -5.20 9.91 -1.94
C VAL A 45 -5.61 10.27 -3.37
N GLU A 46 -6.37 9.40 -4.04
CA GLU A 46 -6.89 9.63 -5.40
C GLU A 46 -7.84 10.85 -5.47
N GLU A 47 -8.70 11.03 -4.45
CA GLU A 47 -9.62 12.18 -4.33
C GLU A 47 -8.92 13.46 -3.83
N SER A 48 -7.62 13.43 -3.56
CA SER A 48 -6.84 14.59 -3.08
C SER A 48 -6.63 15.62 -4.18
N ALA A 49 -6.62 16.90 -3.82
CA ALA A 49 -6.17 17.97 -4.72
C ALA A 49 -4.67 17.85 -5.07
N ASP A 50 -3.91 17.16 -4.23
CA ASP A 50 -2.48 16.88 -4.42
C ASP A 50 -2.20 15.41 -4.04
N PRO A 51 -2.33 14.47 -4.98
CA PRO A 51 -2.09 13.05 -4.73
C PRO A 51 -0.59 12.72 -4.61
N GLU A 52 0.26 13.47 -5.32
CA GLU A 52 1.71 13.21 -5.41
C GLU A 52 2.45 13.47 -4.09
N SER A 53 1.97 14.38 -3.24
CA SER A 53 2.57 14.58 -1.91
C SER A 53 2.26 13.46 -0.90
N ARG A 54 1.29 12.58 -1.20
CA ARG A 54 0.80 11.58 -0.23
C ARG A 54 1.50 10.24 -0.40
N ILE A 55 1.69 9.56 0.74
CA ILE A 55 2.27 8.22 0.77
C ILE A 55 1.17 7.17 0.61
N VAL A 56 1.40 6.22 -0.28
CA VAL A 56 0.62 4.98 -0.43
C VAL A 56 1.52 3.76 -0.25
N ALA A 57 0.95 2.64 0.20
CA ALA A 57 1.69 1.40 0.37
C ALA A 57 1.08 0.28 -0.46
N VAL A 58 1.91 -0.43 -1.23
CA VAL A 58 1.51 -1.62 -1.98
C VAL A 58 2.08 -2.85 -1.30
N ARG A 59 1.24 -3.85 -1.00
CA ARG A 59 1.68 -5.12 -0.42
C ARG A 59 2.37 -5.97 -1.48
N VAL A 60 3.60 -6.40 -1.21
CA VAL A 60 4.34 -7.30 -2.09
C VAL A 60 3.95 -8.74 -1.76
N LYS A 61 3.37 -9.46 -2.72
CA LYS A 61 3.17 -10.91 -2.61
C LYS A 61 4.44 -11.60 -3.13
N HIS A 62 5.26 -12.13 -2.23
CA HIS A 62 6.36 -13.04 -2.61
C HIS A 62 5.73 -14.37 -3.05
N GLY A 63 5.69 -14.61 -4.36
CA GLY A 63 5.13 -15.83 -4.93
C GLY A 63 5.92 -17.07 -4.51
N LYS A 64 5.24 -18.06 -3.91
CA LYS A 64 5.19 -19.32 -4.64
C LYS A 64 4.11 -19.13 -5.70
N GLU A 65 4.41 -19.57 -6.92
CA GLU A 65 3.39 -19.74 -7.95
C GLU A 65 2.25 -20.60 -7.36
N ASP A 66 1.02 -20.27 -7.81
CA ASP A 66 -0.28 -20.88 -7.51
C ASP A 66 -1.21 -20.23 -6.46
N ASP A 67 -2.44 -20.08 -6.96
CA ASP A 67 -3.75 -19.82 -6.37
C ASP A 67 -4.16 -18.38 -6.02
N GLY A 68 -5.17 -17.92 -6.79
CA GLY A 68 -5.72 -16.59 -6.82
C GLY A 68 -6.42 -16.14 -5.54
N ASP A 69 -6.53 -14.81 -5.40
CA ASP A 69 -7.50 -14.15 -4.55
C ASP A 69 -7.69 -12.70 -5.05
N ASP A 70 -8.71 -12.59 -5.89
CA ASP A 70 -9.83 -11.65 -5.79
C ASP A 70 -9.54 -10.16 -5.58
N SER A 71 -9.70 -9.41 -6.68
CA SER A 71 -10.26 -8.06 -6.64
C SER A 71 -11.04 -7.83 -7.94
N GLU A 72 -11.98 -8.73 -8.23
CA GLU A 72 -13.04 -8.46 -9.18
C GLU A 72 -14.12 -7.67 -8.42
N LYS A 73 -13.91 -6.35 -8.29
CA LYS A 73 -14.97 -5.47 -7.81
C LYS A 73 -16.05 -5.42 -8.89
N GLN A 74 -17.08 -6.23 -8.68
CA GLN A 74 -18.37 -6.15 -9.35
C GLN A 74 -18.82 -4.68 -9.44
N GLN A 75 -18.85 -4.13 -10.65
CA GLN A 75 -19.76 -3.06 -11.00
C GLN A 75 -20.95 -3.71 -11.70
N SER A 76 -21.93 -4.14 -10.91
CA SER A 76 -23.29 -4.31 -11.39
C SER A 76 -23.85 -2.91 -11.68
N GLY A 77 -24.07 -2.61 -12.96
CA GLY A 77 -24.81 -1.44 -13.42
C GLY A 77 -26.06 -1.91 -14.17
N ASP A 78 -27.21 -1.50 -13.62
CA ASP A 78 -28.61 -1.51 -14.10
C ASP A 78 -29.20 -2.76 -14.77
#